data_AF-A0A2G9MMA6-F1
#
_entry.id   AF-A0A2G9MMA6-F1
#
_cell.length_a   1.000
_cell.length_b   1.000
_cell.length_c   1.000
_cell.angle_alpha   90.00
_cell.angle_beta   90.00
_cell.angle_gamma   90.00
#
_symmetry.space_group_name_H-M   'P 1'
#
loop_
_entity.id
_entity.type
_entity.pdbx_description
1 polymer ?
#
loop_
_entity_poly.entity_id
_entity_poly.type
_entity_poly.pdbx_seq_one_letter_code
_entity_poly.pdbx_strand_id
1 'polypeptide(L)'
;MLESKFIRTFRKIHKEYIEVFNALEEYDRTRRLRKITYKERANFTIDAKTLKKFRTYCNEQGYNMSRLLENFMKSKIEHKSLNTYKIKIS
;
A
#
# COMPACT_ATOMS: atom_id res chain seq x y z
N MET A 1 8.91 -11.45 34.96
CA MET A 1 9.19 -12.53 33.99
C MET A 1 10.05 -11.98 32.88
N LEU A 2 11.24 -12.56 32.66
CA LEU A 2 12.08 -12.22 31.50
C LEU A 2 11.37 -12.70 30.23
N GLU A 3 10.82 -11.76 29.46
CA GLU A 3 10.26 -12.08 28.16
C GLU A 3 11.38 -12.56 27.25
N SER A 4 11.24 -13.77 26.70
CA SER A 4 12.29 -14.36 25.87
C SER A 4 12.51 -13.49 24.62
N LYS A 5 13.76 -13.41 24.16
CA LYS A 5 14.12 -12.71 22.91
C LYS A 5 13.21 -13.15 21.74
N PHE A 6 12.78 -14.42 21.76
CA PHE A 6 11.82 -14.98 20.82
C PHE A 6 10.47 -14.28 20.88
N ILE A 7 9.80 -14.22 22.05
CA ILE A 7 8.45 -13.63 22.15
C ILE A 7 8.47 -12.15 21.74
N ARG A 8 9.49 -11.40 22.14
CA ARG A 8 9.64 -10.00 21.74
C ARG A 8 9.80 -9.84 20.22
N THR A 9 10.57 -10.72 19.59
CA THR A 9 10.77 -10.71 18.13
C THR A 9 9.49 -11.11 17.41
N PHE A 10 8.82 -12.16 17.90
CA PHE A 10 7.55 -12.62 17.36
C PHE A 10 6.48 -11.53 17.40
N ARG A 11 6.31 -10.84 18.54
CA ARG A 11 5.34 -9.73 18.67
C ARG A 11 5.58 -8.61 17.68
N LYS A 12 6.85 -8.28 17.39
CA LYS A 12 7.21 -7.28 16.37
C LYS A 12 6.79 -7.74 14.98
N ILE A 13 7.19 -8.95 14.59
CA ILE A 13 6.88 -9.54 13.28
C ILE A 13 5.37 -9.69 13.10
N HIS A 14 4.66 -10.19 14.12
CA HIS A 14 3.22 -10.37 14.09
C HIS A 14 2.47 -9.05 13.89
N LYS A 15 2.93 -7.96 14.53
CA LYS A 15 2.34 -6.63 14.35
C LYS A 15 2.59 -6.08 12.95
N GLU A 16 3.77 -6.32 12.40
CA GLU A 16 4.18 -5.80 11.08
C GLU A 16 3.53 -6.56 9.92
N TYR A 17 3.28 -7.86 10.09
CA TYR A 17 2.81 -8.75 9.02
C TYR A 17 1.49 -9.45 9.36
N ILE A 18 0.61 -8.79 10.12
CA ILE A 18 -0.67 -9.38 10.57
C ILE A 18 -1.50 -9.97 9.42
N GLU A 19 -1.48 -9.32 8.26
CA GLU A 19 -2.19 -9.78 7.06
C GLU A 19 -1.68 -11.13 6.53
N VAL A 20 -0.38 -11.40 6.69
CA VAL A 20 0.23 -12.69 6.33
C VAL A 20 -0.26 -13.78 7.27
N PHE A 21 -0.31 -13.51 8.58
CA PHE A 21 -0.82 -14.47 9.56
C PHE A 21 -2.30 -14.78 9.35
N ASN A 22 -3.13 -13.76 9.07
CA ASN A 22 -4.54 -13.95 8.74
C ASN A 22 -4.72 -14.81 7.48
N ALA A 23 -3.88 -14.61 6.46
CA ALA A 23 -3.92 -15.42 5.24
C ALA A 23 -3.48 -16.87 5.47
N LEU A 24 -2.55 -17.11 6.38
CA LEU A 24 -2.14 -18.46 6.80
C LEU A 24 -3.26 -19.16 7.59
N GLU A 25 -3.91 -18.46 8.52
CA GLU A 25 -5.06 -18.99 9.26
C GLU A 25 -6.21 -19.37 8.31
N GLU A 26 -6.50 -18.54 7.30
CA GLU A 26 -7.52 -18.84 6.31
C GLU A 26 -7.12 -20.01 5.39
N TYR A 27 -5.82 -20.19 5.11
CA TYR A 27 -5.32 -21.36 4.39
C TYR A 27 -5.52 -22.65 5.20
N ASP A 28 -5.24 -22.66 6.50
CA ASP A 28 -5.47 -23.85 7.33
C ASP A 28 -6.94 -24.27 7.32
N ARG A 29 -7.85 -23.28 7.30
CA ARG A 29 -9.30 -23.52 7.25
C ARG A 29 -9.81 -23.97 5.89
N THR A 30 -9.28 -23.41 4.80
CA THR A 30 -9.86 -23.56 3.45
C THR A 30 -8.99 -24.34 2.47
N ARG A 31 -7.75 -24.65 2.84
CA ARG A 31 -6.67 -25.15 1.97
C ARG A 31 -6.40 -24.28 0.74
N ARG A 32 -6.81 -23.00 0.77
CA ARG A 32 -6.63 -22.04 -0.31
C ARG A 32 -5.97 -20.77 0.22
N LEU A 33 -4.82 -20.43 -0.36
CA LEU A 33 -4.07 -19.25 0.08
C LEU A 33 -4.66 -18.04 -0.65
N ARG A 34 -5.33 -17.14 0.08
CA ARG A 34 -5.76 -15.87 -0.50
C ARG A 34 -4.53 -15.09 -0.94
N LYS A 35 -4.59 -14.46 -2.12
CA LYS A 35 -3.54 -13.55 -2.58
C LYS A 35 -3.54 -12.32 -1.66
N ILE A 36 -2.55 -12.25 -0.76
CA ILE A 36 -2.35 -11.16 0.21
C ILE A 36 -2.20 -9.81 -0.50
N THR A 37 -1.62 -9.80 -1.70
CA THR A 37 -1.44 -8.62 -2.54
C THR A 37 -2.46 -8.57 -3.66
N TYR A 38 -3.68 -8.14 -3.36
CA TYR A 38 -4.61 -7.75 -4.43
C TYR A 38 -4.37 -6.29 -4.81
N LYS A 39 -4.08 -6.04 -6.09
CA LYS A 39 -4.31 -4.70 -6.65
C LYS A 39 -5.82 -4.52 -6.78
N GLU A 40 -6.37 -3.59 -6.02
CA GLU A 40 -7.77 -3.21 -6.18
C GLU A 40 -7.93 -2.36 -7.45
N ARG A 41 -9.04 -2.59 -8.17
CA ARG A 41 -9.41 -1.74 -9.30
C ARG A 41 -10.29 -0.62 -8.80
N ALA A 42 -9.78 0.61 -8.88
CA ALA A 42 -10.55 1.81 -8.61
C ALA A 42 -10.99 2.45 -9.92
N ASN A 43 -12.29 2.76 -10.05
CA ASN A 43 -12.83 3.55 -11.14
C ASN A 43 -12.93 5.01 -10.67
N PHE A 44 -12.30 5.93 -11.39
CA PHE A 44 -12.37 7.36 -11.11
C PHE A 44 -12.79 8.12 -12.37
N THR A 45 -13.41 9.28 -12.16
CA THR A 45 -13.74 10.21 -13.25
C THR A 45 -12.63 11.25 -13.36
N ILE A 46 -12.11 11.47 -14.57
CA ILE A 46 -11.11 12.50 -14.87
C ILE A 46 -11.56 13.24 -16.12
N ASP A 47 -11.30 14.54 -16.17
CA ASP A 47 -11.51 15.36 -17.36
C ASP A 47 -10.79 14.79 -18.59
N ALA A 48 -11.50 14.74 -19.72
CA ALA A 48 -11.03 14.10 -20.95
C ALA A 48 -9.75 14.75 -21.51
N LYS A 49 -9.62 16.08 -21.41
CA LYS A 49 -8.43 16.81 -21.88
C LYS A 49 -7.23 16.46 -21.02
N THR A 50 -7.43 16.34 -19.71
CA THR A 50 -6.40 15.94 -18.75
C THR A 50 -5.95 14.50 -18.99
N LEU A 51 -6.88 13.56 -19.18
CA LEU A 51 -6.56 12.16 -19.48
C LEU A 51 -5.77 12.03 -20.79
N LYS A 52 -6.17 12.76 -21.84
CA LYS A 52 -5.46 12.75 -23.13
C LYS A 52 -4.01 13.19 -22.99
N LYS A 53 -3.77 14.33 -22.32
CA LYS A 53 -2.41 14.83 -22.05
C LYS A 53 -1.59 13.85 -21.24
N PHE A 54 -2.16 13.28 -20.18
CA PHE A 54 -1.47 12.34 -19.32
C PHE A 54 -1.09 11.05 -20.05
N ARG A 55 -1.98 10.53 -20.91
CA ARG A 55 -1.69 9.36 -21.76
C ARG A 55 -0.57 9.65 -22.76
N THR A 56 -0.61 10.80 -23.45
CA THR A 56 0.46 11.20 -24.37
C THR A 56 1.80 11.27 -23.64
N TYR A 57 1.85 11.95 -22.50
CA TYR A 57 3.05 12.03 -21.67
C TYR A 57 3.59 10.66 -21.26
N CYS A 58 2.72 9.74 -20.79
CA CYS A 58 3.14 8.39 -20.44
C CYS A 58 3.72 7.63 -21.63
N ASN A 59 3.12 7.77 -22.81
CA ASN A 59 3.60 7.10 -24.02
C ASN A 59 4.97 7.63 -24.47
N GLU A 60 5.15 8.95 -24.49
CA GLU A 60 6.41 9.59 -24.88
C GLU A 60 7.57 9.22 -23.95
N GLN A 61 7.29 9.03 -22.66
CA GLN A 61 8.28 8.70 -21.64
C GLN A 61 8.42 7.18 -21.37
N GLY A 62 7.63 6.34 -22.05
CA GLY A 62 7.62 4.89 -21.82
C GLY A 62 7.10 4.46 -20.43
N TYR A 63 6.28 5.28 -19.78
CA TYR A 63 5.75 5.00 -18.45
C TYR A 63 4.46 4.18 -18.47
N ASN A 64 4.35 3.27 -17.50
CA ASN A 64 3.07 2.62 -17.20
C ASN A 64 2.18 3.60 -16.41
N MET A 65 1.05 3.96 -17.00
CA MET A 65 0.11 4.95 -16.49
C MET A 65 -0.39 4.63 -15.07
N SER A 66 -0.77 3.38 -14.80
CA SER A 66 -1.25 2.95 -13.48
C SER A 66 -0.14 3.00 -12.45
N ARG A 67 1.08 2.58 -12.80
CA ARG A 67 2.24 2.63 -11.90
C ARG A 67 2.63 4.07 -11.56
N LEU A 68 2.61 4.95 -12.55
CA LEU A 68 2.94 6.37 -12.35
C LEU A 68 1.90 7.04 -11.43
N LEU A 69 0.61 6.76 -11.65
CA LEU A 69 -0.47 7.26 -10.80
C LEU A 69 -0.35 6.72 -9.36
N GLU A 70 -0.08 5.42 -9.20
CA GLU A 70 0.12 4.80 -7.89
C GLU A 70 1.30 5.43 -7.13
N ASN A 71 2.43 5.67 -7.81
CA ASN A 71 3.59 6.34 -7.21
C ASN A 71 3.29 7.80 -6.84
N PHE A 72 2.56 8.53 -7.69
CA PHE A 72 2.13 9.89 -7.38
C PHE A 72 1.23 9.91 -6.13
N MET A 73 0.24 9.01 -6.04
CA MET A 73 -0.62 8.88 -4.86
C MET A 73 0.20 8.57 -3.60
N LYS A 74 1.12 7.61 -3.67
CA LYS A 74 2.03 7.27 -2.56
C LYS A 74 2.83 8.48 -2.09
N SER A 75 3.45 9.21 -3.01
CA SER A 75 4.20 10.43 -2.67
C SER A 75 3.34 11.45 -1.93
N LYS A 76 2.07 11.62 -2.33
CA LYS A 76 1.16 12.57 -1.66
C LYS A 76 0.72 12.09 -0.29
N ILE A 77 0.50 10.80 -0.10
CA ILE A 77 0.13 10.21 1.19
C ILE A 77 1.31 10.29 2.16
N GLU A 78 2.51 9.91 1.71
CA GLU A 78 3.74 9.93 2.52
C GLU A 78 4.14 11.36 2.92
N HIS A 79 4.05 12.32 1.99
CA HIS A 79 4.23 13.73 2.31
C HIS A 79 3.17 14.26 3.29
N LYS A 80 1.93 13.75 3.22
CA LYS A 80 0.89 14.12 4.18
C LYS A 80 1.23 13.59 5.57
N SER A 81 1.72 12.36 5.71
CA SER A 81 2.19 11.84 7.00
C SER A 81 3.29 12.69 7.61
N LEU A 82 4.23 13.25 6.84
CA LEU A 82 5.25 14.17 7.36
C LEU A 82 4.69 15.53 7.83
N ASN A 83 3.61 16.03 7.20
CA ASN A 83 2.96 17.27 7.61
C ASN A 83 2.00 17.11 8.79
N THR A 84 1.39 15.94 8.99
CA THR A 84 0.54 15.70 10.18
C THR A 84 1.35 15.73 11.48
N TYR A 85 2.64 15.39 11.45
CA TYR A 85 3.54 15.51 12.60
C TYR A 85 4.08 16.94 12.83
N LYS A 86 3.91 17.87 11.87
CA LYS A 86 4.29 19.29 12.03
C LYS A 86 3.17 20.18 12.57
N ILE A 87 1.94 19.66 12.67
CA ILE A 87 0.78 20.38 13.22
C ILE A 87 0.35 19.72 14.54
N LYS A 88 1.29 19.60 15.48
CA LYS A 88 1.05 19.39 16.91
C LYS A 88 2.17 20.04 17.71
N ILE A 89 2.33 21.36 17.55
CA ILE A 89 2.96 22.20 18.57
C ILE A 89 2.10 23.46 18.65
N SER A 90 1.12 23.42 19.53
CA SER A 90 0.46 24.57 20.15
C SER A 90 0.52 24.32 21.65
#